data_AF-A0A9N7NQA2-F1
#
_entry.id   AF-A0A9N7NQA2-F1
#
_cell.length_a   1.000
_cell.length_b   1.000
_cell.length_c   1.000
_cell.angle_alpha   90.00
_cell.angle_beta   90.00
_cell.angle_gamma   90.00
#
_symmetry.space_group_name_H-M   'P 1'
#
loop_
_entity.id
_entity.type
_entity.pdbx_description
1 polymer ?
#
loop_
_entity_poly.entity_id
_entity_poly.type
_entity_poly.pdbx_seq_one_letter_code
_entity_poly.pdbx_strand_id
1 'polypeptide(L)'
;MRPDITLFVSRMVFNSDLRGVLGLVTVPCSVLQTSKDHSVPESMAAYLKENLGGRTTVHMLDIEGHLPHLSAPNLLAQELRRALPR
;
A
#
# COMPACT_ATOMS: atom_id res chain seq x y z
N MET A 1 15.35 5.60 -17.63
CA MET A 1 14.39 4.49 -17.88
C MET A 1 14.00 4.54 -19.36
N ARG A 2 13.65 3.40 -19.98
CA ARG A 2 13.24 3.35 -21.39
C ARG A 2 11.77 3.82 -21.55
N PRO A 3 11.49 4.89 -22.32
CA PRO A 3 10.15 5.52 -22.34
C PRO A 3 8.99 4.62 -22.78
N ASP A 4 9.25 3.75 -23.75
CA ASP A 4 8.30 2.75 -24.26
C ASP A 4 7.84 1.79 -23.16
N ILE A 5 8.79 1.32 -22.35
CA ILE A 5 8.53 0.42 -21.23
C ILE A 5 7.80 1.17 -20.12
N THR A 6 8.23 2.38 -19.78
CA THR A 6 7.56 3.19 -18.75
C THR A 6 6.09 3.44 -19.10
N LEU A 7 5.80 3.83 -20.34
CA LEU A 7 4.42 4.06 -20.80
C LEU A 7 3.57 2.80 -20.69
N PHE A 8 4.10 1.66 -21.13
CA PHE A 8 3.40 0.38 -21.06
C PHE A 8 3.05 0.00 -19.62
N VAL A 9 4.04 0.04 -18.72
CA VAL A 9 3.84 -0.29 -17.30
C VAL A 9 2.89 0.69 -16.62
N SER A 10 3.02 1.99 -16.87
CA SER A 10 2.11 2.99 -16.32
C SER A 10 0.66 2.74 -16.75
N ARG A 11 0.42 2.44 -18.03
CA ARG A 11 -0.93 2.09 -18.51
C ARG A 11 -1.48 0.86 -17.79
N MET A 12 -0.67 -0.16 -17.59
CA MET A 12 -1.09 -1.37 -16.86
C MET A 12 -1.46 -1.06 -15.41
N VAL A 13 -0.62 -0.31 -14.68
CA VAL A 13 -0.86 0.03 -13.28
C VAL A 13 -2.08 0.93 -13.12
N PHE A 14 -2.14 2.04 -13.86
CA PHE A 14 -3.20 3.04 -13.69
C PHE A 14 -4.57 2.61 -14.23
N ASN A 15 -4.64 1.61 -15.10
CA ASN A 15 -5.92 1.04 -15.58
C ASN A 15 -6.28 -0.29 -14.92
N SER A 16 -5.48 -0.78 -13.95
CA SER A 16 -5.83 -2.00 -13.22
C SER A 16 -6.96 -1.75 -12.23
N ASP A 17 -7.90 -2.69 -12.14
CA ASP A 17 -8.94 -2.70 -11.11
C ASP A 17 -8.99 -4.08 -10.44
N LEU A 18 -8.56 -4.12 -9.18
CA LEU A 18 -8.53 -5.34 -8.37
C LEU A 18 -9.60 -5.35 -7.27
N ARG A 19 -10.53 -4.39 -7.25
CA ARG A 19 -11.54 -4.27 -6.18
C ARG A 19 -12.44 -5.50 -6.10
N GLY A 20 -12.80 -6.08 -7.25
CA GLY A 20 -13.65 -7.27 -7.33
C GLY A 20 -13.05 -8.55 -6.73
N VAL A 21 -11.75 -8.58 -6.46
CA VAL A 21 -11.06 -9.76 -5.91
C VAL A 21 -10.58 -9.58 -4.47
N LEU A 22 -10.73 -8.39 -3.86
CA LEU A 22 -10.23 -8.14 -2.49
C LEU A 22 -10.82 -9.10 -1.44
N GLY A 23 -12.12 -9.41 -1.56
CA GLY A 23 -12.80 -10.34 -0.65
C GLY A 23 -12.28 -11.78 -0.71
N LEU A 24 -11.54 -12.15 -1.76
CA LEU A 24 -10.93 -13.48 -1.88
C LEU A 24 -9.64 -13.60 -1.06
N VAL A 25 -9.06 -12.49 -0.62
CA VAL A 25 -7.82 -12.48 0.17
C VAL A 25 -8.16 -12.75 1.64
N THR A 26 -8.01 -14.00 2.07
CA THR A 26 -8.33 -14.47 3.43
C THR A 26 -7.13 -14.54 4.36
N VAL A 27 -5.91 -14.43 3.81
CA VAL A 27 -4.68 -14.38 4.61
C VAL A 27 -4.65 -13.10 5.47
N PRO A 28 -4.04 -13.13 6.67
CA PRO A 28 -3.85 -11.91 7.46
C PRO A 28 -3.03 -10.87 6.69
N CYS A 29 -3.51 -9.62 6.66
CA CYS A 29 -2.87 -8.51 5.96
C CYS A 29 -2.46 -7.39 6.94
N SER A 30 -1.29 -6.80 6.69
CA SER A 30 -0.84 -5.57 7.35
C SER A 30 -0.65 -4.49 6.29
N VAL A 31 -1.50 -3.46 6.32
CA VAL A 31 -1.48 -2.34 5.38
C VAL A 31 -0.69 -1.20 6.01
N LEU A 32 0.48 -0.90 5.46
CA LEU A 32 1.30 0.25 5.85
C LEU A 32 1.12 1.34 4.79
N GLN A 33 0.65 2.53 5.18
CA GLN A 33 0.34 3.62 4.26
C GLN A 33 0.83 4.95 4.81
N THR A 34 1.40 5.80 3.95
CA THR A 34 1.78 7.18 4.30
C THR A 34 0.56 8.10 4.30
N SER A 35 0.52 9.06 5.22
CA SER A 35 -0.62 9.97 5.40
C SER A 35 -0.76 10.95 4.23
N LYS A 36 0.34 11.29 3.55
CA LYS A 36 0.38 12.24 2.44
C LYS A 36 1.00 11.60 1.20
N ASP A 37 0.20 10.83 0.46
CA ASP A 37 0.58 10.23 -0.81
C ASP A 37 -0.25 10.81 -1.96
N HIS A 38 0.40 11.39 -2.96
CA HIS A 38 -0.27 11.97 -4.13
C HIS A 38 -0.92 10.92 -5.03
N SER A 39 -0.47 9.66 -4.94
CA SER A 39 -0.98 8.55 -5.75
C SER A 39 -2.05 7.74 -5.02
N VAL A 40 -2.12 7.84 -3.68
CA VAL A 40 -2.98 7.00 -2.84
C VAL A 40 -3.68 7.85 -1.78
N PRO A 41 -5.01 8.05 -1.87
CA PRO A 41 -5.77 8.79 -0.85
C PRO A 41 -5.67 8.17 0.54
N GLU A 42 -5.71 8.97 1.59
CA GLU A 42 -5.68 8.52 3.00
C GLU A 42 -6.78 7.48 3.31
N SER A 43 -7.97 7.64 2.71
CA SER A 43 -9.10 6.73 2.89
C SER A 43 -8.87 5.31 2.34
N MET A 44 -7.84 5.09 1.51
CA MET A 44 -7.57 3.78 0.92
C MET A 44 -7.21 2.72 1.96
N ALA A 45 -6.54 3.09 3.05
CA ALA A 45 -6.21 2.13 4.10
C ALA A 45 -7.49 1.58 4.78
N ALA A 46 -8.49 2.44 5.00
CA ALA A 46 -9.80 2.05 5.52
C ALA A 46 -10.55 1.18 4.51
N TYR A 47 -10.56 1.57 3.24
CA TYR A 47 -11.19 0.80 2.16
C TYR A 47 -10.63 -0.63 2.09
N LEU A 48 -9.31 -0.80 2.11
CA LEU A 48 -8.68 -2.13 2.10
C LEU A 48 -9.06 -2.93 3.36
N LYS A 49 -9.06 -2.30 4.53
CA LYS A 49 -9.45 -2.96 5.79
C LYS A 49 -10.89 -3.47 5.76
N GLU A 50 -11.80 -2.76 5.11
CA GLU A 50 -13.22 -3.12 5.01
C GLU A 50 -13.50 -4.17 3.92
N ASN A 51 -12.69 -4.22 2.86
CA ASN A 51 -12.97 -5.03 1.67
C ASN A 51 -12.11 -6.29 1.57
N LEU A 52 -11.01 -6.40 2.32
CA LEU A 52 -10.22 -7.64 2.41
C LEU A 52 -10.98 -8.69 3.23
N GLY A 53 -11.01 -9.94 2.75
CA GLY A 53 -11.75 -11.03 3.40
C GLY A 53 -11.11 -11.56 4.68
N GLY A 54 -9.83 -11.29 4.89
CA GLY A 54 -9.05 -11.71 6.05
C GLY A 54 -8.89 -10.63 7.14
N ARG A 55 -8.26 -11.01 8.25
CA ARG A 55 -7.91 -10.05 9.30
C ARG A 55 -6.94 -9.01 8.75
N THR A 56 -7.32 -7.74 8.79
CA THR A 56 -6.50 -6.64 8.29
C THR A 56 -6.13 -5.67 9.41
N THR A 57 -4.84 -5.37 9.54
CA THR A 57 -4.28 -4.35 10.44
C THR A 57 -3.78 -3.18 9.61
N VAL A 58 -4.07 -1.95 10.03
CA VAL A 58 -3.64 -0.73 9.33
C VAL A 58 -2.62 0.02 10.18
N HIS A 59 -1.54 0.45 9.54
CA HIS A 59 -0.45 1.24 10.12
C HIS A 59 -0.30 2.52 9.30
N MET A 60 -0.85 3.62 9.80
CA MET A 60 -0.67 4.93 9.17
C MET A 60 0.68 5.52 9.57
N LEU A 61 1.46 5.92 8.58
CA LEU A 61 2.75 6.57 8.72
C LEU A 61 2.54 8.07 8.51
N ASP A 62 2.76 8.89 9.54
CA ASP A 62 2.60 10.35 9.42
C ASP A 62 3.78 11.01 8.70
N ILE A 63 3.91 10.71 7.42
CA ILE A 63 4.97 11.18 6.52
C ILE A 63 4.40 11.37 5.11
N GLU A 64 5.15 12.10 4.29
CA GLU A 64 4.82 12.33 2.88
C GLU A 64 5.61 11.42 1.95
N GLY A 65 4.95 11.01 0.86
CA GLY A 65 5.55 10.35 -0.28
C GLY A 65 5.09 8.91 -0.48
N HIS A 66 5.21 8.45 -1.72
CA HIS A 66 4.81 7.11 -2.16
C HIS A 66 5.86 6.02 -1.86
N LEU A 67 7.10 6.41 -1.60
CA LEU A 67 8.25 5.51 -1.45
C LEU A 67 8.91 5.66 -0.06
N PRO A 68 8.18 5.39 1.05
CA PRO A 68 8.70 5.58 2.40
C PRO A 68 9.92 4.71 2.71
N HIS A 69 10.12 3.61 1.98
CA HIS A 69 11.31 2.75 2.09
C HIS A 69 12.59 3.44 1.58
N LEU A 70 12.47 4.49 0.76
CA LEU A 70 13.60 5.30 0.30
C LEU A 70 13.69 6.63 1.06
N SER A 71 12.57 7.31 1.28
CA SER A 71 12.55 8.64 1.92
C SER A 71 12.63 8.60 3.44
N ALA A 72 12.07 7.56 4.09
CA ALA A 72 12.01 7.42 5.55
C ALA A 72 12.28 5.96 6.00
N PRO A 73 13.41 5.35 5.59
CA PRO A 73 13.67 3.91 5.77
C PRO A 73 13.68 3.47 7.24
N ASN A 74 14.21 4.30 8.15
CA ASN A 74 14.28 3.97 9.57
C ASN A 74 12.89 3.90 10.21
N LEU A 75 12.00 4.84 9.85
CA LEU A 75 10.62 4.87 10.32
C LEU A 75 9.87 3.65 9.78
N LEU A 76 9.97 3.38 8.47
CA LEU A 76 9.32 2.21 7.88
C LEU A 76 9.84 0.90 8.49
N ALA A 77 11.14 0.77 8.72
CA ALA A 77 11.73 -0.41 9.34
C ALA A 77 11.25 -0.63 10.78
N GLN A 78 10.94 0.43 11.52
CA GLN A 78 10.34 0.32 12.85
C GLN A 78 8.92 -0.25 12.77
N GLU A 79 8.10 0.28 11.85
CA GLU A 79 6.72 -0.18 11.68
C GLU A 79 6.63 -1.60 11.11
N LEU A 80 7.51 -1.96 10.18
CA LEU A 80 7.61 -3.33 9.66
C LEU A 80 7.91 -4.34 10.79
N ARG A 81 8.81 -4.01 11.72
CA ARG A 81 9.10 -4.88 12.88
C ARG A 81 7.89 -5.04 13.83
N ARG A 82 6.97 -4.07 13.86
CA ARG A 82 5.72 -4.15 14.63
C ARG A 82 4.67 -4.98 13.91
N ALA A 83 4.63 -4.89 12.58
CA ALA A 83 3.64 -5.54 11.73
C ALA A 83 3.96 -7.02 11.45
N LEU A 84 5.24 -7.38 11.42
CA LEU A 84 5.68 -8.76 11.16
C LEU A 84 5.65 -9.61 12.44
N PRO A 85 5.20 -10.87 12.36
CA PRO A 85 5.31 -11.81 13.46
C PRO A 85 6.79 -12.06 13.82
N ARG A 86 7.05 -12.32 15.10
CA ARG A 86 8.38 -12.66 15.62
C ARG A 86 8.78 -14.08 15.28
#